data_AF-A0A2V5UQ75-F1
#
_entry.id   AF-A0A2V5UQ75-F1
#
_cell.length_a   1.000
_cell.length_b   1.000
_cell.length_c   1.000
_cell.angle_alpha   90.00
_cell.angle_beta   90.00
_cell.angle_gamma   90.00
#
_symmetry.space_group_name_H-M   'P 1'
#
loop_
_entity.id
_entity.type
_entity.pdbx_description
1 polymer ?
#
loop_
_entity_poly.entity_id
_entity_poly.type
_entity_poly.pdbx_seq_one_letter_code
_entity_poly.pdbx_strand_id
1 'polypeptide(L)' 'MLSRGHQPVKRPGQTLSSFWQPGFHDHLLRSDESYAAKWDYVFKNPARAGLVTRAEDWPYAGEIVRLNRR' A
#
# COMPACT_ATOMS: atom_id res chain seq x y z
N MET A 1 -28.87 -17.68 -3.81
CA MET A 1 -28.32 -16.69 -4.77
C MET A 1 -26.95 -16.27 -4.23
N LEU A 2 -25.89 -16.95 -4.65
CA LEU A 2 -24.55 -16.86 -4.05
C LEU A 2 -23.73 -15.73 -4.73
N SER A 3 -23.40 -14.67 -3.99
CA SER A 3 -22.37 -13.71 -4.40
C SER A 3 -21.04 -14.44 -4.55
N ARG A 4 -20.57 -14.61 -5.80
CA ARG A 4 -19.25 -15.19 -6.06
C ARG A 4 -18.18 -14.16 -5.67
N GLY A 5 -17.39 -14.49 -4.65
CA GLY A 5 -16.15 -13.80 -4.34
C GLY A 5 -15.14 -13.90 -5.50
N HIS A 6 -14.24 -12.93 -5.55
CA HIS A 6 -13.17 -12.79 -6.54
C HIS A 6 -12.26 -14.04 -6.56
N GLN A 7 -12.13 -14.70 -7.72
CA GLN A 7 -11.25 -15.87 -7.91
C GLN A 7 -9.95 -15.46 -8.62
N PRO A 8 -8.78 -15.53 -7.95
CA PRO A 8 -7.47 -15.33 -8.58
C PRO A 8 -7.13 -16.50 -9.52
N VAL A 9 -6.87 -16.23 -10.81
CA VAL A 9 -6.42 -17.26 -11.77
C VAL A 9 -4.94 -17.61 -11.51
N LYS A 10 -4.64 -18.92 -11.43
CA LYS A 10 -3.32 -19.47 -11.02
C LYS A 10 -2.38 -19.83 -12.18
N ARG A 11 -1.09 -19.83 -11.81
CA ARG A 11 0.11 -19.84 -12.65
C ARG A 11 0.88 -21.16 -12.56
N PRO A 12 1.39 -21.71 -13.66
CA PRO A 12 2.81 -22.12 -13.67
C PRO A 12 3.60 -21.21 -14.63
N GLY A 13 4.57 -20.46 -14.10
CA GLY A 13 5.35 -19.47 -14.86
C GLY A 13 4.57 -18.21 -15.29
N GLN A 14 3.31 -18.07 -14.87
CA GLN A 14 2.41 -17.12 -15.54
C GLN A 14 2.79 -15.63 -15.32
N THR A 15 2.59 -14.92 -16.41
CA THR A 15 2.53 -13.46 -16.63
C THR A 15 1.08 -13.01 -16.39
N LEU A 16 0.80 -11.85 -15.77
CA LEU A 16 -0.48 -11.68 -15.06
C LEU A 16 -1.80 -11.73 -15.88
N SER A 17 -2.84 -12.41 -15.37
CA SER A 17 -4.18 -12.49 -16.02
C SER A 17 -5.02 -11.22 -15.86
N SER A 18 -4.59 -10.32 -14.98
CA SER A 18 -5.10 -8.97 -14.76
C SER A 18 -3.91 -8.12 -14.34
N PHE A 19 -3.96 -6.82 -14.64
CA PHE A 19 -2.97 -5.87 -14.14
C PHE A 19 -2.95 -5.85 -12.60
N TRP A 20 -4.12 -5.98 -11.97
CA TRP A 20 -4.25 -5.97 -10.52
C TRP A 20 -4.02 -7.36 -9.93
N GLN A 21 -3.25 -7.39 -8.84
CA GLN A 21 -3.20 -8.56 -7.98
C GLN A 21 -4.59 -8.80 -7.37
N PRO A 22 -5.11 -10.04 -7.43
CA PRO A 22 -6.34 -10.39 -6.74
C PRO A 22 -6.26 -10.20 -5.22
N GLY A 23 -7.27 -9.53 -4.65
CA GLY A 23 -7.34 -9.18 -3.23
C GLY A 23 -6.78 -7.78 -2.91
N PHE A 24 -6.85 -7.39 -1.65
CA PHE A 24 -6.34 -6.11 -1.13
C PHE A 24 -6.00 -6.25 0.36
N HIS A 25 -5.30 -5.24 0.91
CA HIS A 25 -4.90 -5.21 2.32
C HIS A 25 -5.58 -4.03 3.03
N ASP A 26 -6.74 -4.29 3.62
CA ASP A 26 -7.49 -3.29 4.37
C ASP A 26 -7.17 -3.37 5.87
N HIS A 27 -6.74 -2.25 6.44
CA HIS A 27 -6.48 -2.11 7.88
C HIS A 27 -7.18 -0.88 8.42
N LEU A 28 -8.16 -1.10 9.31
CA LEU A 28 -8.79 -0.02 10.06
C LEU A 28 -7.81 0.50 11.11
N LEU A 29 -7.49 1.79 11.06
CA LEU A 29 -6.66 2.42 12.08
C LEU A 29 -7.50 2.56 13.36
N ARG A 30 -7.16 1.78 14.38
CA ARG A 30 -7.75 1.89 15.72
C ARG A 30 -6.82 2.72 16.62
N SER A 31 -7.37 3.21 17.73
CA SER A 31 -6.83 4.28 18.59
C SER A 31 -5.33 4.23 18.89
N ASP A 32 -4.75 3.03 19.01
CA ASP A 32 -3.38 2.86 19.48
C ASP A 32 -2.35 3.01 18.33
N GLU A 33 -2.80 2.80 17.09
CA GLU A 33 -1.99 2.97 15.88
C GLU A 33 -2.31 4.34 15.26
N SER A 34 -1.43 5.30 15.53
CA SER A 34 -1.63 6.66 15.00
C SER A 34 -1.51 6.70 13.48
N TYR A 35 -2.29 7.62 12.87
CA TYR A 35 -2.12 7.99 11.46
C TYR A 35 -0.66 8.35 11.14
N ALA A 36 0.05 9.00 12.07
CA ALA A 36 1.46 9.35 11.92
C ALA A 36 2.36 8.11 11.77
N ALA A 37 2.13 7.05 12.56
CA ALA A 37 2.93 5.83 12.47
C ALA A 37 2.74 5.11 11.12
N LYS A 38 1.51 5.08 10.59
CA LYS A 38 1.25 4.50 9.26
C LYS A 38 1.75 5.37 8.13
N TRP A 39 1.62 6.68 8.27
CA TRP A 39 2.22 7.63 7.34
C TRP A 39 3.72 7.38 7.21
N ASP A 40 4.43 7.24 8.33
CA ASP A 40 5.86 6.95 8.35
C ASP A 40 6.23 5.66 7.61
N TYR A 41 5.41 4.61 7.76
CA TYR A 41 5.59 3.36 7.02
C TYR A 41 5.47 3.58 5.51
N VAL A 42 4.39 4.22 5.06
CA VAL A 42 4.11 4.47 3.64
C VAL A 42 5.15 5.40 3.04
N PHE A 43 5.50 6.48 3.74
CA PHE A 43 6.50 7.47 3.35
C PHE A 43 7.88 6.83 3.16
N LYS A 44 8.30 5.93 4.06
CA LYS A 44 9.61 5.25 3.98
C LYS A 44 9.63 4.08 2.98
N ASN A 45 8.48 3.63 2.47
CA ASN A 45 8.39 2.43 1.64
C ASN A 45 9.17 2.52 0.31
N PRO A 46 9.15 3.64 -0.44
CA PRO A 46 9.92 3.77 -1.68
C PRO A 46 11.42 3.55 -1.48
N ALA A 47 11.98 4.08 -0.39
CA ALA A 47 13.39 3.88 -0.04
C ALA A 47 13.67 2.42 0.36
N ARG A 48 12.79 1.81 1.17
CA ARG A 48 12.90 0.39 1.54
C ARG A 48 12.80 -0.55 0.33
N ALA A 49 12.04 -0.17 -0.69
CA ALA A 49 11.92 -0.88 -1.95
C ALA A 49 13.07 -0.59 -2.94
N GLY A 50 14.01 0.30 -2.60
CA GLY A 50 15.15 0.67 -3.45
C GLY A 50 14.79 1.53 -4.65
N LEU A 51 13.61 2.15 -4.67
CA LEU A 51 13.15 3.00 -5.77
C LEU A 51 13.79 4.39 -5.75
N VAL A 52 14.18 4.86 -4.56
CA VAL A 52 14.88 6.12 -4.31
C VAL A 52 15.86 5.94 -3.14
N THR A 53 16.90 6.77 -3.06
CA THR A 53 17.86 6.74 -1.94
C THR A 53 17.27 7.33 -0.67
N ARG A 54 16.49 8.41 -0.79
CA ARG A 54 15.82 9.07 0.34
C ARG A 54 14.32 9.08 0.09
N ALA A 55 13.54 8.91 1.16
CA ALA A 55 12.08 8.89 1.08
C ALA A 55 11.50 10.21 0.53
N GLU A 56 12.16 11.34 0.81
CA GLU A 56 11.76 12.67 0.33
C GLU A 56 11.86 12.82 -1.19
N ASP A 57 12.69 12.02 -1.86
CA ASP A 57 12.93 12.10 -3.30
C ASP A 57 11.81 11.43 -4.11
N TRP A 58 10.83 10.81 -3.45
CA TRP A 58 9.75 10.09 -4.13
C TRP A 58 8.70 11.07 -4.69
N PRO A 59 8.56 11.20 -6.03
CA PRO A 59 7.71 12.23 -6.62
C PRO A 59 6.22 11.91 -6.56
N TYR A 60 5.86 10.67 -6.22
CA TYR A 60 4.47 10.20 -6.14
C TYR A 60 3.97 10.10 -4.69
N ALA A 61 4.63 10.79 -3.75
CA ALA A 61 4.15 10.91 -2.38
C ALA A 61 3.03 11.96 -2.26
N GLY A 62 2.10 11.75 -1.32
CA GLY A 62 1.05 12.71 -1.01
C GLY A 62 0.35 12.35 0.30
N GLU A 63 -0.07 13.34 1.07
CA GLU A 63 -0.74 13.14 2.37
C GLU A 63 -2.26 13.37 2.25
N ILE A 64 -3.04 12.57 2.98
CA ILE A 64 -4.51 12.68 3.01
C ILE A 64 -4.93 13.70 4.07
N VAL A 65 -4.25 13.70 5.21
CA VAL A 65 -4.45 14.65 6.31
C VAL A 65 -3.10 15.27 6.63
N ARG A 66 -3.06 16.60 6.76
CA ARG A 66 -1.85 17.30 7.20
C ARG A 66 -1.46 16.82 8.60
N LEU A 67 -0.29 16.22 8.71
CA LEU A 67 0.29 15.90 10.01
C LEU A 67 0.87 17.18 10.61
N ASN A 68 0.40 17.58 11.79
CA ASN A 68 1.07 18.60 12.60
C ASN A 68 2.39 18.02 13.12
N ARG A 69 3.45 18.07 12.30
CA ARG A 69 4.82 17.81 12.73
C ARG A 69 5.30 19.04 13.52
N ARG A 70 5.13 19.02 14.84
CA ARG A 70 5.87 19.90 15.77
C ARG A 70 7.16 19.22 16.17
#